data_AF-A0A7V6C6N6-F1
#
_entry.id   AF-A0A7V6C6N6-F1
#
_cell.length_a   1.000
_cell.length_b   1.000
_cell.length_c   1.000
_cell.angle_alpha   90.00
_cell.angle_beta   90.00
_cell.angle_gamma   90.00
#
_symmetry.space_group_name_H-M   'P 1'
#
loop_
_entity.id
_entity.type
_entity.pdbx_description
1 polymer ?
#
loop_
_entity_poly.entity_id
_entity_poly.type
_entity_poly.pdbx_seq_one_letter_code
_entity_poly.pdbx_strand_id
1 'polypeptide(L)'
;MALYNWSGYTEKGKTSQGMIDATSLRDAKLKLRSQGVFVSTITEEVSSPAQNMKDISLKRFIGRVRLEDITVMTRQLSTLVGAAIPLVDSLSALYEQT
;
A
#
# COMPACT_ATOMS: atom_id res chain seq x y z
N MET A 1 -24.41 19.37 1.51
CA MET A 1 -23.75 18.60 2.59
C MET A 1 -22.80 17.64 1.89
N ALA A 2 -21.57 17.54 2.34
CA ALA A 2 -20.57 16.65 1.76
C ALA A 2 -20.38 15.45 2.69
N LEU A 3 -20.22 14.26 2.09
CA LEU A 3 -19.89 13.05 2.82
C LEU A 3 -18.37 13.01 3.01
N TYR A 4 -17.92 12.72 4.23
CA TYR A 4 -16.50 12.60 4.55
C TYR A 4 -16.20 11.19 5.02
N ASN A 5 -15.25 10.53 4.35
CA ASN A 5 -14.70 9.27 4.82
C ASN A 5 -13.66 9.56 5.90
N TRP A 6 -13.75 8.87 7.02
CA TRP A 6 -12.83 9.02 8.13
C TRP A 6 -12.31 7.67 8.62
N SER A 7 -11.06 7.66 9.05
CA SER A 7 -10.46 6.58 9.82
C SER A 7 -9.86 7.15 11.09
N GLY A 8 -9.98 6.43 12.19
CA GLY A 8 -9.54 6.90 13.48
C GLY A 8 -9.57 5.82 14.55
N TYR A 9 -9.27 6.25 15.78
CA TYR A 9 -9.25 5.38 16.95
C TYR A 9 -10.29 5.88 17.94
N THR A 10 -11.09 4.97 18.50
CA THR A 10 -11.94 5.28 19.65
C THR A 10 -11.08 5.49 20.90
N GLU A 11 -11.58 6.14 21.94
CA GLU A 11 -10.90 6.28 23.25
C GLU A 11 -10.37 4.95 23.82
N LYS A 12 -10.99 3.82 23.44
CA LYS A 12 -10.55 2.46 23.80
C LYS A 12 -9.45 1.88 22.90
N GLY A 13 -8.84 2.68 22.02
CA GLY A 13 -7.77 2.28 21.10
C GLY A 13 -8.21 1.44 19.89
N LYS A 14 -9.51 1.20 19.71
CA LYS A 14 -10.03 0.41 18.59
C LYS A 14 -10.07 1.24 17.31
N THR A 15 -9.46 0.75 16.24
CA THR A 15 -9.54 1.36 14.91
C THR A 15 -10.98 1.29 14.41
N SER A 16 -11.56 2.45 14.08
CA SER A 16 -12.88 2.60 13.50
C SER A 16 -12.79 3.41 12.21
N GLN A 17 -13.62 3.04 11.24
CA GLN A 17 -13.69 3.67 9.94
C GLN A 17 -15.16 3.83 9.59
N GLY A 18 -15.52 4.95 8.97
CA GLY A 18 -16.90 5.25 8.64
C GLY A 18 -17.05 6.48 7.75
N MET A 19 -18.30 6.82 7.46
CA MET A 19 -18.68 7.98 6.66
C MET A 19 -19.43 8.96 7.56
N ILE A 20 -19.22 10.26 7.40
CA ILE A 20 -19.93 11.30 8.17
C ILE A 20 -20.34 12.47 7.29
N ASP A 21 -21.57 12.92 7.44
CA ASP A 21 -22.08 14.13 6.78
C ASP A 21 -21.68 15.40 7.52
N ALA A 22 -20.99 16.30 6.82
CA ALA A 22 -20.61 17.59 7.37
C ALA A 22 -20.64 18.71 6.31
N THR A 23 -20.59 19.94 6.80
CA THR A 23 -20.56 21.14 5.94
C THR A 23 -19.12 21.57 5.62
N SER A 24 -18.14 21.09 6.40
CA SER A 24 -16.71 21.37 6.23
C SER A 24 -15.86 20.33 6.97
N LEU A 25 -14.60 20.14 6.57
CA LEU A 25 -13.61 19.31 7.28
C LEU A 25 -13.49 19.66 8.78
N ARG A 26 -13.62 20.95 9.14
CA ARG A 26 -13.57 21.40 10.54
C ARG A 26 -14.79 20.94 11.33
N ASP A 27 -15.96 20.99 10.71
CA ASP A 27 -17.23 20.51 11.29
C ASP A 27 -17.22 18.99 11.44
N ALA A 28 -16.70 18.26 10.45
CA ALA A 28 -16.55 16.81 10.51
C ALA A 28 -15.61 16.36 11.66
N LYS A 29 -14.46 17.03 11.83
CA LYS A 29 -13.54 16.76 12.95
C LYS A 29 -14.18 17.03 14.31
N LEU A 30 -14.99 18.08 14.43
CA LEU A 30 -15.70 18.41 15.67
C LEU A 30 -16.76 17.35 16.01
N LYS A 31 -17.56 16.92 15.02
CA LYS A 31 -18.54 15.84 15.19
C LYS A 31 -17.88 14.52 15.58
N LEU A 32 -16.79 14.13 14.91
CA LEU A 32 -16.06 12.89 15.24
C LEU A 32 -15.43 12.95 16.64
N ARG A 33 -14.90 14.12 17.04
CA ARG A 33 -14.42 14.33 18.40
C ARG A 33 -15.54 14.23 19.44
N SER A 34 -16.73 14.79 19.17
CA SER A 34 -17.89 14.66 20.08
C SER A 34 -18.40 13.22 20.20
N GLN A 35 -18.08 12.36 19.23
CA GLN A 35 -18.37 10.93 19.25
C GLN A 35 -17.26 10.09 19.92
N GLY A 36 -16.23 10.72 20.51
CA GLY A 36 -15.13 10.02 21.17
C GLY A 36 -14.17 9.32 20.19
N VAL A 37 -14.12 9.78 18.94
CA VAL A 37 -13.23 9.26 17.90
C VAL A 37 -12.11 10.23 17.61
N PHE A 38 -10.87 9.77 17.78
CA PHE A 38 -9.66 10.46 17.36
C PHE A 38 -9.34 10.11 15.91
N VAL A 39 -9.59 11.06 15.03
CA VAL A 39 -9.44 10.92 13.58
C VAL A 39 -7.95 10.95 13.19
N SER A 40 -7.47 9.89 12.53
CA SER A 40 -6.12 9.84 11.94
C SER A 40 -6.13 10.35 10.50
N THR A 41 -7.16 10.03 9.73
CA THR A 41 -7.33 10.49 8.35
C THR A 41 -8.78 10.90 8.09
N ILE A 42 -8.98 12.06 7.48
CA ILE A 42 -10.30 12.50 6.99
C ILE A 42 -10.18 12.99 5.56
N THR A 43 -10.98 12.42 4.67
CA THR A 43 -11.01 12.73 3.25
C THR A 43 -12.43 13.08 2.85
N GLU A 44 -12.61 14.22 2.21
CA GLU A 44 -13.88 14.57 1.58
C GLU A 44 -14.17 13.58 0.46
N GLU A 45 -15.35 12.97 0.50
CA GLU A 45 -15.87 12.21 -0.62
C GLU A 45 -16.37 13.20 -1.68
N VAL A 46 -15.41 13.92 -2.28
CA VAL A 46 -15.58 14.32 -3.67
C VAL A 46 -15.64 13.00 -4.41
N SER A 47 -16.63 12.81 -5.28
CA SER A 47 -16.79 11.68 -6.19
C SER A 47 -15.56 11.49 -7.09
N SER A 48 -14.44 11.11 -6.48
CA SER A 48 -13.20 10.69 -7.09
C SER A 48 -13.29 9.17 -7.15
N PRO A 49 -13.48 8.60 -8.33
CA PRO A 49 -13.83 7.21 -8.48
C PRO A 49 -12.65 6.36 -8.02
N ALA A 50 -12.69 5.83 -6.80
CA ALA A 50 -11.88 4.68 -6.36
C ALA A 50 -10.43 4.68 -6.89
N GLN A 51 -9.77 5.84 -6.90
CA GLN A 51 -8.58 6.04 -7.72
C GLN A 51 -7.30 5.64 -6.99
N ASN A 52 -7.33 4.53 -6.24
CA ASN A 52 -6.14 3.93 -5.65
C ASN A 52 -6.19 2.40 -5.51
N MET A 53 -7.20 1.69 -6.04
CA MET A 53 -7.17 0.21 -6.09
C MET A 53 -7.20 -0.38 -7.50
N LYS A 54 -7.58 0.38 -8.54
CA LYS A 54 -7.60 -0.13 -9.93
C LYS A 54 -6.31 0.13 -10.72
N ASP A 55 -5.49 1.09 -10.31
CA ASP A 55 -4.24 1.41 -11.01
C ASP A 55 -3.10 0.41 -10.74
N ILE A 56 -3.29 -0.45 -9.72
CA ILE A 56 -2.37 -1.55 -9.42
C ILE A 56 -2.50 -2.65 -10.48
N SER A 57 -3.66 -2.82 -11.13
CA SER A 57 -3.87 -3.93 -12.06
C SER A 57 -3.24 -3.69 -13.43
N LEU A 58 -3.32 -2.48 -14.00
CA LEU A 58 -2.76 -2.23 -15.34
C LEU A 58 -1.22 -2.12 -15.33
N LYS A 59 -0.63 -1.54 -14.27
CA LYS A 59 0.84 -1.53 -14.07
C LYS A 59 1.43 -2.91 -13.73
N ARG A 60 0.60 -3.87 -13.29
CA ARG A 60 1.03 -5.26 -13.03
C ARG A 60 1.17 -6.08 -14.31
N PHE A 61 0.54 -5.66 -15.42
CA PHE A 61 0.73 -6.26 -16.75
C PHE A 61 1.92 -5.66 -17.52
N ILE A 62 2.52 -4.58 -17.05
CA ILE A 62 3.71 -3.96 -17.66
C ILE A 62 4.95 -4.39 -16.85
N GLY A 63 5.41 -5.63 -17.06
CA GLY A 63 6.80 -6.04 -16.86
C GLY A 63 7.44 -5.88 -15.48
N ARG A 64 6.68 -5.63 -14.40
CA ARG A 64 7.30 -5.46 -13.07
C ARG A 64 7.62 -6.83 -12.46
N VAL A 65 8.92 -7.13 -12.38
CA VAL A 65 9.46 -8.30 -11.67
C VAL A 65 8.95 -8.28 -10.22
N ARG A 66 8.47 -9.43 -9.73
CA ARG A 66 7.95 -9.54 -8.37
C ARG A 66 9.10 -9.41 -7.39
N LEU A 67 8.84 -8.85 -6.20
CA LEU A 67 9.87 -8.70 -5.17
C LEU A 67 10.48 -10.06 -4.78
N GLU A 68 9.67 -11.11 -4.76
CA GLU A 68 10.10 -12.49 -4.49
C GLU A 68 11.10 -13.02 -5.53
N ASP A 69 10.91 -12.70 -6.81
CA ASP A 69 11.84 -13.14 -7.86
C ASP A 69 13.19 -12.43 -7.70
N ILE A 70 13.17 -11.14 -7.34
CA ILE A 70 14.40 -10.35 -7.05
C ILE A 70 15.15 -10.93 -5.85
N THR A 71 14.44 -11.27 -4.76
CA THR A 71 15.10 -11.79 -3.55
C THR A 71 15.71 -13.18 -3.79
N VAL A 72 15.03 -14.06 -4.51
CA VAL A 72 15.54 -15.39 -4.86
C VAL A 72 16.77 -15.27 -5.76
N MET A 73 16.68 -14.51 -6.85
CA MET A 73 17.78 -14.31 -7.80
C MET A 73 19.02 -13.72 -7.12
N THR A 74 18.84 -12.70 -6.27
CA THR A 74 19.95 -12.06 -5.55
C THR A 74 20.63 -13.02 -4.57
N ARG A 75 19.87 -13.85 -3.86
CA ARG A 75 20.41 -14.83 -2.92
C ARG A 75 21.21 -15.93 -3.64
N GLN A 76 20.68 -16.43 -4.75
CA GLN A 76 21.36 -17.44 -5.56
C GLN A 76 22.65 -16.89 -6.17
N LEU A 77 22.61 -15.69 -6.75
CA LEU A 77 23.81 -15.01 -7.27
C LEU A 77 24.87 -14.83 -6.17
N SER A 78 24.48 -14.36 -4.98
CA SER A 78 25.41 -14.21 -3.85
C SER A 78 26.08 -15.53 -3.46
N THR A 79 25.38 -16.66 -3.60
CA THR A 79 25.92 -17.98 -3.28
C THR A 79 26.94 -18.42 -4.34
N LEU A 80 26.61 -18.25 -5.62
CA LEU A 80 27.49 -18.64 -6.74
C LEU A 80 28.77 -17.79 -6.77
N VAL A 81 28.64 -16.48 -6.57
CA VAL A 81 29.79 -15.56 -6.47
C VAL A 81 30.61 -15.87 -5.21
N GLY A 82 29.97 -16.18 -4.08
CA GLY A 82 30.66 -16.61 -2.86
C GLY A 82 31.43 -17.94 -3.02
N ALA A 83 30.97 -18.81 -3.92
CA ALA A 83 31.66 -20.05 -4.30
C ALA A 83 32.78 -19.85 -5.36
N ALA A 84 33.10 -18.59 -5.69
CA ALA A 84 34.08 -18.23 -6.72
C ALA A 84 33.79 -18.79 -8.12
N ILE A 85 32.51 -19.05 -8.43
CA ILE A 85 32.08 -19.42 -9.78
C ILE A 85 32.19 -18.19 -10.68
N PRO A 86 32.70 -18.31 -11.92
CA PRO A 86 32.77 -17.19 -12.85
C PRO A 86 31.41 -16.49 -13.01
N LEU A 87 31.42 -15.16 -13.09
CA LEU A 87 30.20 -14.35 -13.15
C LEU A 87 29.32 -14.73 -14.35
N VAL A 88 29.95 -15.01 -15.49
CA VAL A 88 29.26 -15.40 -16.73
C VAL A 88 28.51 -16.73 -16.54
N ASP A 89 29.16 -17.71 -15.92
CA ASP A 89 28.56 -19.02 -15.65
C ASP A 89 27.45 -18.90 -14.60
N SER A 90 27.66 -18.06 -13.59
CA SER A 90 26.67 -17.78 -12.54
C SER A 90 25.40 -17.16 -13.10
N LEU A 91 25.54 -16.18 -14.00
CA LEU A 91 24.39 -15.54 -14.67
C LEU A 91 23.68 -16.50 -15.63
N SER A 92 24.43 -17.35 -16.33
CA SER A 92 23.87 -18.36 -17.23
C SER A 92 23.05 -19.40 -16.44
N ALA A 93 23.58 -19.88 -15.31
CA ALA A 93 22.88 -20.81 -14.43
C ALA A 93 21.59 -20.21 -13.82
N LEU A 94 21.60 -18.92 -13.46
CA LEU A 94 20.41 -18.23 -12.96
C LEU A 94 19.34 -18.08 -14.04
N TYR A 95 19.74 -17.72 -15.26
CA TYR A 95 18.83 -17.58 -16.40
C TYR A 95 18.14 -18.89 -16.78
N GLU A 96 18.81 -20.03 -16.65
CA GLU A 96 18.21 -21.34 -16.94
C GLU A 96 17.21 -21.78 -15.85
N GLN A 97 17.32 -21.25 -14.63
CA GLN A 97 16.48 -21.61 -13.49
C GLN A 97 15.25 -20.71 -13.28
N THR A 98 15.19 -19.53 -13.91
CA THR A 98 14.10 -18.54 -13.74
C THR A 98 13.39 -18.24 -15.04
#